data_AF-A0A7X9CFL0-F1
#
_entry.id   AF-A0A7X9CFL0-F1
#
_cell.length_a   1.000
_cell.length_b   1.000
_cell.length_c   1.000
_cell.angle_alpha   90.00
_cell.angle_beta   90.00
_cell.angle_gamma   90.00
#
_symmetry.space_group_name_H-M   'P 1'
#
loop_
_entity.id
_entity.type
_entity.pdbx_description
1 polymer ?
#
loop_
_entity_poly.entity_id
_entity_poly.type
_entity_poly.pdbx_seq_one_letter_code
_entity_poly.pdbx_strand_id
1 'polypeptide(L)' 'LDNGELHIVYDYPVKAVTPGQVAVLYQDEVCLGGSIIKSIEPLNEKYGYLNGN' A
#
# COMPACT_ATOMS: atom_id res chain seq x y z
N LEU A 1 2.36 -15.19 7.41
CA LEU A 1 1.31 -14.39 6.72
C LEU A 1 0.08 -15.26 6.74
N ASP A 2 -0.67 -15.18 7.83
CA ASP A 2 -1.64 -16.23 8.15
C ASP A 2 -3.00 -15.95 7.50
N ASN A 3 -3.19 -14.72 7.02
CA ASN A 3 -4.37 -14.23 6.31
C ASN A 3 -4.10 -13.82 4.85
N GLY A 4 -2.87 -14.01 4.34
CA GLY A 4 -2.49 -13.61 2.99
C GLY A 4 -2.41 -12.09 2.76
N GLU A 5 -2.36 -11.27 3.81
CA GLU A 5 -2.25 -9.81 3.69
C GLU A 5 -0.83 -9.32 3.95
N LEU A 6 -0.37 -8.33 3.17
CA LEU A 6 0.94 -7.71 3.31
C LEU A 6 0.79 -6.27 3.80
N HIS A 7 1.58 -5.87 4.80
CA HIS A 7 1.73 -4.46 5.16
C HIS A 7 3.02 -3.93 4.50
N ILE A 8 2.85 -3.00 3.56
CA ILE A 8 3.95 -2.36 2.83
C ILE A 8 4.14 -0.94 3.37
N VAL A 9 5.34 -0.64 3.86
CA VAL A 9 5.74 0.68 4.33
C VAL A 9 6.76 1.25 3.36
N TYR A 10 6.50 2.47 2.87
CA TYR A 10 7.45 3.17 2.01
C TYR A 10 8.53 3.85 2.85
N ASP A 11 9.78 3.84 2.37
CA ASP A 11 10.89 4.55 3.00
C ASP A 11 10.67 6.08 3.04
N TYR A 12 9.93 6.59 2.05
CA TYR A 12 9.59 8.00 1.92
C TYR A 12 8.10 8.18 1.61
N PRO A 13 7.48 9.30 2.01
CA PRO A 13 6.08 9.55 1.73
C PRO A 13 5.77 9.56 0.24
N VAL A 14 4.80 8.74 -0.17
CA VAL A 14 4.26 8.71 -1.52
C VAL A 14 2.84 9.26 -1.55
N LYS A 15 2.42 9.81 -2.69
CA LYS A 15 1.10 10.42 -2.88
C LYS A 15 0.22 9.52 -3.74
N ALA A 16 -1.10 9.66 -3.58
CA ALA A 16 -2.11 9.09 -4.47
C ALA A 16 -2.12 7.55 -4.58
N VAL A 17 -1.70 6.83 -3.54
CA VAL A 17 -1.91 5.39 -3.43
C VAL A 17 -3.42 5.14 -3.29
N THR A 18 -4.00 4.35 -4.20
CA THR A 18 -5.46 4.22 -4.31
C THR A 18 -5.89 2.76 -4.05
N PRO A 19 -6.76 2.51 -3.06
CA PRO A 19 -7.38 1.20 -2.89
C PRO A 19 -8.06 0.70 -4.17
N GLY A 20 -7.94 -0.61 -4.44
CA GLY A 20 -8.40 -1.25 -5.68
C GLY A 20 -7.38 -1.25 -6.82
N GLN A 21 -6.29 -0.47 -6.72
CA GLN A 21 -5.15 -0.61 -7.63
C GLN A 21 -4.24 -1.77 -7.22
N VAL A 22 -3.32 -2.16 -8.11
CA VAL A 22 -2.34 -3.23 -7.86
C VAL A 22 -1.02 -2.63 -7.36
N ALA A 23 -0.50 -3.13 -6.25
CA ALA A 23 0.89 -2.94 -5.83
C ALA A 23 1.74 -4.08 -6.40
N VAL A 24 2.88 -3.76 -7.03
CA VAL A 24 3.83 -4.74 -7.58
C VAL A 24 5.17 -4.56 -6.88
N LEU A 25 5.72 -5.65 -6.34
CA LEU A 25 7.01 -5.63 -5.66
C LEU A 25 8.10 -6.11 -6.60
N TYR A 26 9.20 -5.36 -6.62
CA TYR A 26 10.39 -5.69 -7.40
C TYR A 26 11.60 -5.80 -6.47
N GLN A 27 12.48 -6.73 -6.78
CA GLN A 27 13.85 -6.75 -6.28
C GLN A 27 14.77 -6.50 -7.46
N ASP A 28 15.32 -5.29 -7.52
CA ASP A 28 16.02 -4.78 -8.69
C ASP A 28 15.14 -4.94 -9.96
N GLU A 29 15.57 -5.74 -10.93
CA GLU A 29 14.84 -6.00 -12.17
C GLU A 29 13.86 -7.21 -12.07
N VAL A 30 13.84 -7.91 -10.93
CA VAL A 30 13.03 -9.12 -10.74
C VAL A 30 11.66 -8.78 -10.15
N CYS A 31 10.59 -9.11 -10.88
CA CYS A 31 9.22 -9.02 -10.35
C CYS A 31 8.97 -10.16 -9.35
N LEU A 32 8.70 -9.79 -8.10
CA LEU A 32 8.39 -10.73 -7.01
C LEU A 32 6.90 -11.10 -6.96
N GLY A 33 6.05 -10.30 -7.61
CA GLY A 33 4.61 -10.47 -7.67
C GLY A 33 3.84 -9.18 -7.37
N GLY A 34 2.53 -9.30 -7.23
CA GLY A 34 1.69 -8.16 -6.89
C GLY A 34 0.41 -8.54 -6.14
N SER A 35 -0.22 -7.53 -5.56
CA SER A 35 -1.44 -7.66 -4.75
C SER A 35 -2.35 -6.46 -4.94
N ILE A 36 -3.65 -6.63 -4.68
CA ILE A 36 -4.59 -5.50 -4.64
C ILE A 36 -4.36 -4.70 -3.37
N ILE A 37 -4.28 -3.37 -3.50
CA ILE A 37 -4.25 -2.44 -2.37
C ILE A 37 -5.64 -2.43 -1.73
N LYS A 38 -5.76 -3.00 -0.53
CA LYS A 38 -7.03 -3.06 0.21
C LYS A 38 -7.32 -1.77 0.98
N SER A 39 -6.30 -1.18 1.58
CA SER A 39 -6.37 0.03 2.41
C SER A 39 -5.04 0.78 2.37
N ILE A 40 -5.06 2.04 2.79
CA ILE A 40 -3.86 2.87 2.93
C ILE A 40 -3.83 3.55 4.30
N GLU A 41 -2.64 3.79 4.81
CA GLU A 41 -2.41 4.59 6.01
C GLU A 41 -1.93 5.99 5.61
N PRO A 42 -2.58 7.08 6.06
CA PRO A 42 -2.11 8.42 5.76
C PRO A 42 -0.86 8.75 6.57
N LEU A 43 0.02 9.60 6.02
CA LEU A 43 1.21 10.09 6.73
C LEU A 43 0.87 10.80 8.04
N ASN A 44 -0.30 11.44 8.11
CA ASN A 44 -0.82 12.06 9.32
C ASN A 44 -2.23 11.55 9.58
N GLU A 45 -2.45 11.04 10.78
CA GLU A 45 -3.70 10.46 11.26
C GLU A 45 -4.90 11.40 11.07
N LYS A 46 -4.69 12.72 11.16
CA LYS A 46 -5.75 13.71 10.95
C LYS A 46 -6.39 13.64 9.56
N TYR A 47 -5.72 13.04 8.57
CA TYR A 47 -6.23 12.86 7.21
C TYR A 47 -6.91 11.50 6.99
N GLY A 48 -7.02 10.65 8.02
CA GLY A 48 -7.63 9.32 7.91
C GLY A 48 -9.05 9.33 7.33
N TYR A 49 -9.81 10.39 7.59
CA TYR A 49 -11.17 10.58 7.08
C TYR A 49 -11.26 10.65 5.54
N LEU A 50 -10.16 10.97 4.84
CA LEU A 50 -10.14 10.97 3.37
C LEU A 50 -10.24 9.56 2.78
N ASN A 51 -9.97 8.53 3.59
CA ASN A 51 -9.93 7.14 3.16
C ASN A 51 -11.19 6.34 3.56
N GLY A 52 -12.26 7.01 3.99
CA GLY A 52 -13.57 6.40 4.21
C GLY A 52 -13.84 5.84 5.62
N ASN A 53 -13.15 6.34 6.64
CA ASN A 53 -13.50 6.12 8.05
C ASN A 53 -14.28 7.31 8.63
#